data_AF-A0A1B8V7N5-F1
#
_entry.id   AF-A0A1B8V7N5-F1
#
_cell.length_a   1.000
_cell.length_b   1.000
_cell.length_c   1.000
_cell.angle_alpha   90.00
_cell.angle_beta   90.00
_cell.angle_gamma   90.00
#
_symmetry.space_group_name_H-M   'P 1'
#
loop_
_entity.id
_entity.type
_entity.pdbx_description
1 polymer ?
#
loop_
_entity_poly.entity_id
_entity_poly.type
_entity_poly.pdbx_seq_one_letter_code
_entity_poly.pdbx_strand_id
1 'polypeptide(L)'
;MPEKPLKAYHVGEGSDGEHVIVFATSGAAGRRKGGNELSLEFEEVEFCRRAPWADEFAGQRFIPATSYHDNGWWLYCNHCETRLYEDAEDEDGNPRQLVYDGQHAYCDQVCKDGHEREIADANAKGEAFKAKALQERPYLTFTKWNVGWPRITQSAEYTFPGGKYGGSVRDDGDGQLHWFIAQADQEAWNTFQAQRAA
;
A
#
# COMPACT_ATOMS: atom_id res chain seq x y z
N MET A 1 -28.19 -0.17 -22.32
CA MET A 1 -28.92 -0.04 -21.03
C MET A 1 -28.17 0.99 -20.21
N PRO A 2 -28.82 1.97 -19.57
CA PRO A 2 -28.09 2.90 -18.70
C PRO A 2 -27.46 2.10 -17.56
N GLU A 3 -26.17 2.33 -17.31
CA GLU A 3 -25.50 1.76 -16.14
C GLU A 3 -26.22 2.23 -14.87
N LYS A 4 -26.48 1.29 -13.96
CA LYS A 4 -27.09 1.65 -12.67
C LYS A 4 -26.10 2.52 -11.89
N PRO A 5 -26.55 3.65 -11.30
CA PRO A 5 -25.66 4.48 -10.52
C PRO A 5 -25.11 3.68 -9.33
N LEU A 6 -23.81 3.87 -9.06
CA LEU A 6 -23.18 3.34 -7.86
C LEU A 6 -23.74 4.02 -6.63
N LYS A 7 -23.91 3.24 -5.57
CA LYS A 7 -24.41 3.66 -4.27
C LYS A 7 -23.46 3.16 -3.20
N ALA A 8 -23.32 3.93 -2.13
CA ALA A 8 -22.51 3.57 -0.98
C ALA A 8 -23.25 2.60 -0.05
N TYR A 9 -22.49 1.60 0.40
CA TYR A 9 -22.91 0.58 1.35
C TYR A 9 -21.89 0.48 2.48
N HIS A 10 -22.36 0.52 3.72
CA HIS A 10 -21.61 0.19 4.93
C HIS A 10 -21.74 -1.31 5.17
N VAL A 11 -20.60 -1.99 5.13
CA VAL A 11 -20.46 -3.43 5.26
C VAL A 11 -19.50 -3.71 6.43
N GLY A 12 -19.78 -4.73 7.22
CA GLY A 12 -18.88 -5.10 8.31
C GLY A 12 -19.32 -6.32 9.09
N GLU A 13 -18.46 -6.69 10.03
CA GLU A 13 -18.67 -7.72 11.05
C GLU A 13 -19.05 -7.02 12.38
N GLY A 14 -20.23 -7.32 12.93
CA GLY A 14 -20.62 -6.95 14.29
C GLY A 14 -20.44 -5.49 14.71
N SER A 15 -20.46 -5.26 16.01
CA SER A 15 -20.10 -3.96 16.60
C SER A 15 -18.59 -3.78 16.78
N ASP A 16 -17.86 -4.89 16.89
CA ASP A 16 -16.46 -4.91 17.33
C ASP A 16 -15.50 -5.32 16.19
N GLY A 17 -16.04 -5.70 15.03
CA GLY A 17 -15.27 -6.12 13.86
C GLY A 17 -14.94 -4.96 12.91
N GLU A 18 -14.26 -5.30 11.82
CA GLU A 18 -13.85 -4.33 10.80
C GLU A 18 -14.99 -3.96 9.86
N HIS A 19 -15.08 -2.66 9.54
CA HIS A 19 -16.16 -2.08 8.75
C HIS A 19 -15.58 -1.32 7.56
N VAL A 20 -16.28 -1.34 6.43
CA VAL A 20 -15.86 -0.68 5.18
C VAL A 20 -17.04 -0.01 4.48
N ILE A 21 -16.77 1.10 3.78
CA ILE A 21 -17.69 1.68 2.80
C ILE A 21 -17.31 1.22 1.40
N VAL A 22 -18.26 0.61 0.69
CA VAL A 22 -18.08 0.18 -0.70
C VAL A 22 -19.14 0.77 -1.62
N PHE A 23 -18.73 1.04 -2.86
CA PHE A 23 -19.61 1.51 -3.92
C PHE A 23 -20.06 0.36 -4.82
N ALA A 24 -21.37 0.16 -4.94
CA ALA A 24 -21.96 -0.90 -5.74
C ALA A 24 -23.34 -0.51 -6.32
N THR A 25 -23.80 -1.24 -7.33
CA THR A 25 -25.10 -1.00 -7.98
C THR A 25 -26.29 -1.60 -7.22
N SER A 26 -26.03 -2.47 -6.24
CA SER A 26 -27.05 -3.12 -5.40
C SER A 26 -26.43 -3.60 -4.08
N GLY A 27 -27.28 -3.88 -3.08
CA GLY A 27 -26.82 -4.36 -1.77
C GLY A 27 -26.13 -5.73 -1.84
N ALA A 28 -26.60 -6.65 -2.69
CA ALA A 28 -25.93 -7.95 -2.86
C ALA A 28 -24.54 -7.81 -3.49
N ALA A 29 -24.36 -6.87 -4.42
CA ALA A 29 -23.04 -6.54 -4.97
C ALA A 29 -22.16 -5.83 -3.93
N GLY A 30 -22.73 -4.93 -3.12
CA GLY A 30 -22.05 -4.27 -2.01
C GLY A 30 -21.55 -5.26 -0.97
N ARG A 31 -22.40 -6.19 -0.51
CA ARG A 31 -22.04 -7.24 0.44
C ARG A 31 -20.87 -8.09 -0.05
N ARG A 32 -20.91 -8.57 -1.30
CA ARG A 32 -19.78 -9.31 -1.89
C ARG A 32 -18.51 -8.49 -1.94
N LYS A 33 -18.60 -7.24 -2.40
CA LYS A 33 -17.43 -6.37 -2.51
C LYS A 33 -16.83 -6.06 -1.14
N GLY A 34 -17.66 -5.65 -0.17
CA GLY A 34 -17.20 -5.35 1.19
C GLY A 34 -16.66 -6.57 1.91
N GLY A 35 -17.30 -7.75 1.75
CA GLY A 35 -16.74 -9.01 2.27
C GLY A 35 -15.34 -9.28 1.72
N ASN A 36 -15.13 -9.14 0.41
CA ASN A 36 -13.81 -9.31 -0.19
C ASN A 36 -12.76 -8.32 0.36
N GLU A 37 -13.11 -7.05 0.58
CA GLU A 37 -12.18 -6.06 1.18
C GLU A 37 -11.80 -6.45 2.62
N LEU A 38 -12.74 -7.02 3.37
CA LEU A 38 -12.55 -7.48 4.74
C LEU A 38 -12.03 -8.93 4.84
N SER A 39 -11.73 -9.57 3.71
CA SER A 39 -11.37 -11.00 3.64
C SER A 39 -12.40 -11.95 4.30
N LEU A 40 -13.68 -11.61 4.18
CA LEU A 40 -14.82 -12.37 4.68
C LEU A 40 -15.57 -13.06 3.53
N GLU A 41 -16.04 -14.28 3.78
CA GLU A 41 -17.00 -14.96 2.92
C GLU A 41 -18.37 -14.27 2.97
N PHE A 42 -19.21 -14.55 1.96
CA PHE A 42 -20.50 -13.86 1.82
C PHE A 42 -21.41 -14.04 3.04
N GLU A 43 -21.36 -15.22 3.67
CA GLU A 43 -22.13 -15.59 4.86
C GLU A 43 -21.56 -14.94 6.15
N GLU A 44 -20.26 -14.65 6.19
CA GLU A 44 -19.56 -14.05 7.35
C GLU A 44 -19.83 -12.55 7.48
N VAL A 45 -20.28 -11.89 6.40
CA VAL A 45 -20.69 -10.48 6.47
C VAL A 45 -21.96 -10.32 7.32
N GLU A 46 -21.84 -9.75 8.52
CA GLU A 46 -23.00 -9.61 9.41
C GLU A 46 -24.02 -8.60 8.89
N PHE A 47 -23.57 -7.45 8.37
CA PHE A 47 -24.47 -6.44 7.84
C PHE A 47 -23.98 -5.80 6.55
N CYS A 48 -24.94 -5.36 5.74
CA CYS A 48 -24.70 -4.54 4.55
C CYS A 48 -25.87 -3.56 4.40
N ARG A 49 -25.67 -2.31 4.80
CA ARG A 49 -26.69 -1.26 4.81
C ARG A 49 -26.29 -0.09 3.95
N ARG A 50 -27.24 0.75 3.55
CA ARG A 50 -26.93 1.97 2.79
C ARG A 50 -26.17 2.95 3.67
N ALA A 51 -25.19 3.64 3.08
CA ALA A 51 -24.48 4.76 3.67
C ALA A 51 -24.66 6.01 2.79
N PRO A 52 -25.86 6.63 2.76
CA PRO A 52 -26.17 7.69 1.79
C PRO A 52 -25.23 8.90 1.86
N TRP A 53 -24.69 9.19 3.04
CA TRP A 53 -23.70 10.25 3.24
C TRP A 53 -22.48 10.10 2.34
N ALA A 54 -22.12 8.86 1.97
CA ALA A 54 -20.96 8.59 1.13
C ALA A 54 -21.29 8.54 -0.37
N ASP A 55 -22.57 8.59 -0.77
CA ASP A 55 -22.97 8.44 -2.18
C ASP A 55 -22.28 9.47 -3.10
N GLU A 56 -21.95 10.68 -2.59
CA GLU A 56 -21.26 11.73 -3.35
C GLU A 56 -19.82 11.39 -3.76
N PHE A 57 -19.20 10.44 -3.04
CA PHE A 57 -17.84 9.98 -3.32
C PHE A 57 -17.81 8.81 -4.31
N ALA A 58 -18.95 8.40 -4.85
CA ALA A 58 -19.03 7.33 -5.84
C ALA A 58 -18.19 7.66 -7.08
N GLY A 59 -17.23 6.79 -7.41
CA GLY A 59 -16.30 6.98 -8.53
C GLY A 59 -15.11 7.88 -8.24
N GLN A 60 -15.02 8.45 -7.03
CA GLN A 60 -13.80 9.12 -6.57
C GLN A 60 -12.75 8.10 -6.14
N ARG A 61 -11.49 8.55 -6.03
CA ARG A 61 -10.37 7.67 -5.63
C ARG A 61 -10.52 7.17 -4.20
N PHE A 62 -11.02 8.02 -3.30
CA PHE A 62 -11.20 7.74 -1.89
C PHE A 62 -12.31 8.62 -1.30
N ILE A 63 -12.81 8.24 -0.13
CA ILE A 63 -13.65 9.10 0.72
C ILE A 63 -12.68 9.88 1.64
N PRO A 64 -12.77 11.21 1.73
CA PRO A 64 -11.92 11.99 2.63
C PRO A 64 -12.05 11.54 4.09
N ALA A 65 -10.93 11.52 4.82
CA ALA A 65 -10.92 11.15 6.24
C ALA A 65 -11.84 12.04 7.09
N THR A 66 -11.95 13.34 6.75
CA THR A 66 -12.90 14.26 7.40
C THR A 66 -14.34 13.78 7.29
N SER A 67 -14.75 13.33 6.10
CA SER A 67 -16.11 12.86 5.85
C SER A 67 -16.47 11.61 6.64
N TYR A 68 -15.48 10.75 6.96
CA TYR A 68 -15.69 9.63 7.86
C TYR A 68 -15.98 10.10 9.29
N HIS A 69 -15.15 11.00 9.84
CA HIS A 69 -15.34 11.55 11.18
C HIS A 69 -16.66 12.31 11.32
N ASP A 70 -17.01 13.16 10.34
CA ASP A 70 -18.30 13.89 10.29
C ASP A 70 -19.52 12.95 10.32
N ASN A 71 -19.33 11.66 10.01
CA ASN A 71 -20.37 10.62 10.02
C ASN A 71 -20.17 9.58 11.12
N GLY A 72 -19.41 9.90 12.17
CA GLY A 72 -19.27 9.11 13.39
C GLY A 72 -18.38 7.87 13.26
N TRP A 73 -17.51 7.82 12.24
CA TRP A 73 -16.48 6.78 12.14
C TRP A 73 -15.26 7.19 12.96
N TRP A 74 -14.59 6.19 13.54
CA TRP A 74 -13.22 6.35 14.00
C TRP A 74 -12.26 5.93 12.88
N LEU A 75 -11.07 6.51 12.89
CA LEU A 75 -9.98 6.20 11.95
C LEU A 75 -8.73 5.80 12.71
N TYR A 76 -7.72 5.28 12.01
CA TYR A 76 -6.39 5.11 12.59
C TYR A 76 -5.46 6.23 12.15
N CYS A 77 -4.62 6.69 13.06
CA CYS A 77 -3.49 7.54 12.73
C CYS A 77 -2.57 6.79 11.75
N ASN A 78 -2.34 7.37 10.57
CA ASN A 78 -1.55 6.76 9.49
C ASN A 78 -0.03 6.76 9.76
N HIS A 79 0.39 6.93 11.02
CA HIS A 79 1.78 6.84 11.45
C HIS A 79 1.94 5.97 12.70
N CYS A 80 1.23 6.28 13.78
CA CYS A 80 1.37 5.57 15.06
C CYS A 80 0.23 4.60 15.38
N GLU A 81 -0.71 4.40 14.45
CA GLU A 81 -1.83 3.44 14.55
C GLU A 81 -2.78 3.68 15.73
N THR A 82 -2.67 4.83 16.40
CA THR A 82 -3.61 5.23 17.44
C THR A 82 -4.99 5.43 16.83
N ARG A 83 -6.02 4.87 17.46
CA ARG A 83 -7.41 5.07 17.06
C ARG A 83 -7.85 6.50 17.36
N LEU A 84 -8.38 7.17 16.35
CA LEU A 84 -8.82 8.55 16.36
C LEU A 84 -10.33 8.58 16.27
N TYR A 85 -10.96 9.09 17.33
CA TYR A 85 -12.34 9.56 17.28
C TYR A 85 -12.37 11.02 16.86
N GLU A 86 -13.52 11.53 16.43
CA GLU A 86 -13.70 12.96 16.13
C GLU A 86 -13.34 13.84 17.33
N ASP A 87 -13.66 13.37 18.54
CA ASP A 87 -13.44 14.01 19.83
C ASP A 87 -12.18 13.49 20.57
N ALA A 88 -11.19 12.96 19.84
CA ALA A 88 -9.98 12.42 20.46
C ALA A 88 -9.26 13.45 21.33
N GLU A 89 -8.84 13.04 22.53
CA GLU A 89 -8.11 13.87 23.49
C GLU A 89 -6.64 13.44 23.60
N ASP A 90 -5.77 14.38 23.98
CA ASP A 90 -4.37 14.12 24.32
C ASP A 90 -4.23 13.52 25.74
N GLU A 91 -2.99 13.26 26.17
CA GLU A 91 -2.72 12.67 27.49
C GLU A 91 -3.16 13.56 28.66
N ASP A 92 -3.32 14.86 28.41
CA ASP A 92 -3.75 15.86 29.38
C ASP A 92 -5.27 16.12 29.33
N GLY A 93 -6.01 15.41 28.49
CA GLY A 93 -7.45 15.57 28.30
C GLY A 93 -7.85 16.79 27.46
N ASN A 94 -6.91 17.37 26.69
CA ASN A 94 -7.25 18.44 25.76
C ASN A 94 -7.66 17.86 24.39
N PRO A 95 -8.59 18.50 23.67
CA PRO A 95 -8.93 18.06 22.32
C PRO A 95 -7.70 18.03 21.40
N ARG A 96 -7.49 16.91 20.72
CA ARG A 96 -6.41 16.77 19.74
C ARG A 96 -6.72 17.61 18.52
N GLN A 97 -5.69 18.30 18.03
CA GLN A 97 -5.75 18.93 16.72
C GLN A 97 -5.40 17.89 15.64
N LEU A 98 -6.39 17.09 15.27
CA LEU A 98 -6.23 16.09 14.22
C LEU A 98 -5.85 16.74 12.89
N VAL A 99 -4.92 16.11 12.17
CA VAL A 99 -4.51 16.54 10.84
C VAL A 99 -5.05 15.55 9.82
N TYR A 100 -5.74 16.05 8.81
CA TYR A 100 -6.31 15.26 7.72
C TYR A 100 -5.54 15.50 6.42
N ASP A 101 -5.25 14.43 5.69
CA ASP A 101 -4.61 14.48 4.38
C ASP A 101 -5.22 13.44 3.43
N GLY A 102 -6.17 13.89 2.60
CA GLY A 102 -6.93 13.03 1.71
C GLY A 102 -7.71 11.96 2.49
N GLN A 103 -7.35 10.69 2.29
CA GLN A 103 -7.97 9.54 2.96
C GLN A 103 -7.37 9.23 4.34
N HIS A 104 -6.30 9.91 4.73
CA HIS A 104 -5.57 9.62 5.96
C HIS A 104 -5.86 10.67 7.04
N ALA A 105 -5.83 10.22 8.29
CA ALA A 105 -5.87 11.05 9.48
C ALA A 105 -4.60 10.83 10.31
N TYR A 106 -4.19 11.84 11.07
CA TYR A 106 -3.04 11.81 11.97
C TYR A 106 -3.42 12.41 13.32
N CYS A 107 -2.79 11.93 14.40
CA CYS A 107 -2.97 12.45 15.75
C CYS A 107 -2.70 13.96 15.82
N ASP A 108 -1.67 14.41 15.10
CA ASP A 108 -1.14 15.76 15.09
C ASP A 108 -0.19 15.95 13.89
N GLN A 109 0.40 17.15 13.78
CA GLN A 109 1.37 17.46 12.74
C GLN A 109 2.67 16.65 12.87
N VAL A 110 3.07 16.27 14.09
CA VAL A 110 4.29 15.48 14.33
C VAL A 110 4.16 14.09 13.69
N CYS A 111 2.99 13.46 13.82
CA CYS A 111 2.70 12.19 13.18
C CYS A 111 2.67 12.29 11.66
N LYS A 112 2.11 13.36 11.10
CA LYS A 112 2.13 13.59 9.65
C LYS A 112 3.55 13.77 9.12
N ASP A 113 4.35 14.63 9.75
CA ASP A 113 5.74 14.85 9.38
C ASP A 113 6.60 13.59 9.58
N GLY A 114 6.28 12.79 10.60
CA GLY A 114 6.86 11.47 10.84
C GLY A 114 6.65 10.51 9.68
N HIS A 115 5.40 10.38 9.23
CA HIS A 115 5.06 9.54 8.09
C HIS A 115 5.70 10.02 6.78
N GLU A 116 5.68 11.33 6.53
CA GLU A 116 6.32 11.92 5.34
C GLU A 116 7.82 11.67 5.31
N ARG A 117 8.48 11.74 6.49
CA ARG A 117 9.90 11.41 6.63
C ARG A 117 10.16 9.93 6.38
N GLU A 118 9.32 9.01 6.87
CA GLU A 118 9.44 7.57 6.57
C GLU A 118 9.33 7.29 5.06
N ILE A 119 8.38 7.94 4.39
CA ILE A 119 8.24 7.85 2.93
C ILE A 119 9.50 8.39 2.23
N ALA A 120 9.97 9.57 2.64
CA ALA A 120 11.16 10.20 2.06
C ALA A 120 12.41 9.34 2.24
N ASP A 121 12.62 8.80 3.45
CA ASP A 121 13.74 7.92 3.78
C ASP A 121 13.66 6.60 2.99
N ALA A 122 12.48 6.00 2.87
CA ALA A 122 12.28 4.79 2.06
C ALA A 122 12.61 5.05 0.58
N ASN A 123 12.15 6.18 0.03
CA ASN A 123 12.43 6.56 -1.35
C ASN A 123 13.93 6.85 -1.56
N ALA A 124 14.58 7.54 -0.63
CA ALA A 124 16.02 7.79 -0.68
C ALA A 124 16.83 6.48 -0.65
N LYS A 125 16.46 5.53 0.21
CA LYS A 125 17.04 4.18 0.24
C LYS A 125 16.84 3.46 -1.10
N GLY A 126 15.65 3.58 -1.70
CA GLY A 126 15.34 2.99 -3.00
C GLY A 126 16.20 3.54 -4.14
N GLU A 127 16.41 4.85 -4.18
CA GLU A 127 17.30 5.47 -5.18
C GLU A 127 18.77 5.13 -4.94
N ALA A 128 19.23 5.07 -3.69
CA ALA A 128 20.57 4.61 -3.34
C ALA A 128 20.81 3.15 -3.78
N PHE A 129 19.82 2.28 -3.57
CA PHE A 129 19.85 0.89 -4.04
C PHE A 129 19.95 0.81 -5.57
N LYS A 130 19.12 1.58 -6.30
CA LYS A 130 19.20 1.65 -7.77
C LYS A 130 20.58 2.06 -8.26
N ALA A 131 21.11 3.14 -7.70
CA ALA A 131 22.43 3.66 -8.06
C ALA A 131 23.52 2.62 -7.82
N LYS A 132 23.51 1.95 -6.66
CA LYS A 132 24.47 0.91 -6.31
C LYS A 132 24.38 -0.29 -7.25
N ALA A 133 23.17 -0.79 -7.55
CA ALA A 133 22.98 -1.93 -8.44
C ALA A 133 23.46 -1.65 -9.87
N LEU A 134 23.17 -0.44 -10.38
CA LEU A 134 23.66 0.01 -11.69
C LEU A 134 25.18 0.20 -11.71
N GLN A 135 25.78 0.67 -10.62
CA GLN A 135 27.22 0.85 -10.50
C GLN A 135 27.96 -0.50 -10.43
N GLU A 136 27.46 -1.46 -9.65
CA GLU A 136 28.11 -2.77 -9.50
C GLU A 136 28.01 -3.61 -10.78
N ARG A 137 26.88 -3.54 -11.50
CA ARG A 137 26.66 -4.33 -12.71
C ARG A 137 26.01 -3.52 -13.83
N PRO A 138 26.73 -2.54 -14.41
CA PRO A 138 26.21 -1.64 -15.46
C PRO A 138 25.90 -2.35 -16.78
N TYR A 139 26.31 -3.61 -16.90
CA TYR A 139 26.15 -4.47 -18.07
C TYR A 139 24.88 -5.33 -18.05
N LEU A 140 24.12 -5.28 -16.96
CA LEU A 140 22.83 -5.94 -16.86
C LEU A 140 21.73 -5.00 -17.32
N THR A 141 20.67 -5.56 -17.88
CA THR A 141 19.46 -4.81 -18.23
C THR A 141 18.43 -5.02 -17.13
N PHE A 142 18.22 -4.02 -16.27
CA PHE A 142 17.18 -4.07 -15.25
C PHE A 142 15.80 -3.89 -15.87
N THR A 143 14.91 -4.83 -15.60
CA THR A 143 13.56 -4.89 -16.20
C THR A 143 12.49 -4.42 -15.23
N LYS A 144 12.72 -4.52 -13.93
CA LYS A 144 11.77 -4.12 -12.90
C LYS A 144 12.47 -3.69 -11.62
N TRP A 145 11.95 -2.64 -11.00
CA TRP A 145 12.41 -2.14 -9.71
C TRP A 145 11.25 -2.23 -8.71
N ASN A 146 11.48 -2.88 -7.58
CA ASN A 146 10.60 -2.85 -6.41
C ASN A 146 11.36 -2.12 -5.30
N VAL A 147 11.31 -0.79 -5.35
CA VAL A 147 12.04 0.08 -4.44
C VAL A 147 11.20 1.24 -3.94
N GLY A 148 11.66 1.90 -2.88
CA GLY A 148 10.98 3.05 -2.29
C GLY A 148 9.76 2.66 -1.47
N TRP A 149 9.00 3.64 -1.00
CA TRP A 149 7.76 3.39 -0.26
C TRP A 149 6.72 2.67 -1.14
N PRO A 150 5.96 1.69 -0.62
CA PRO A 150 5.94 1.14 0.75
C PRO A 150 6.80 -0.13 0.90
N ARG A 151 7.86 -0.29 0.11
CA ARG A 151 8.68 -1.51 0.12
C ARG A 151 9.61 -1.52 1.32
N ILE A 152 9.50 -2.58 2.12
CA ILE A 152 10.41 -2.86 3.24
C ILE A 152 11.78 -3.31 2.68
N THR A 153 11.78 -4.23 1.73
CA THR A 153 12.98 -4.76 1.07
C THR A 153 13.14 -4.17 -0.33
N GLN A 154 14.35 -3.72 -0.65
CA GLN A 154 14.67 -3.18 -1.98
C GLN A 154 15.08 -4.32 -2.91
N SER A 155 14.48 -4.42 -4.09
CA SER A 155 14.85 -5.45 -5.05
C SER A 155 14.68 -5.00 -6.50
N ALA A 156 15.39 -5.67 -7.40
CA ALA A 156 15.25 -5.50 -8.84
C ALA A 156 15.37 -6.81 -9.58
N GLU A 157 14.70 -6.90 -10.72
CA GLU A 157 14.84 -7.99 -11.69
C GLU A 157 15.68 -7.50 -12.87
N TYR A 158 16.47 -8.40 -13.45
CA TYR A 158 17.34 -8.07 -14.57
C TYR A 158 17.48 -9.23 -15.56
N THR A 159 17.85 -8.89 -16.79
CA THR A 159 18.24 -9.82 -17.84
C THR A 159 19.68 -9.58 -18.28
N PHE A 160 20.24 -10.58 -18.98
CA PHE A 160 21.58 -10.53 -19.56
C PHE A 160 21.63 -11.34 -20.86
N PRO A 161 22.61 -11.07 -21.75
CA PRO A 161 22.75 -11.83 -23.00
C PRO A 161 22.82 -13.34 -22.79
N GLY A 162 21.99 -14.09 -23.51
CA GLY A 162 21.93 -15.55 -23.44
C GLY A 162 21.07 -16.12 -22.30
N GLY A 163 20.64 -15.30 -21.33
CA GLY A 163 19.72 -15.73 -20.28
C GLY A 163 18.27 -15.84 -20.79
N LYS A 164 17.56 -16.90 -20.39
CA LYS A 164 16.16 -17.11 -20.74
C LYS A 164 15.21 -16.41 -19.76
N TYR A 165 15.53 -16.43 -18.47
CA TYR A 165 14.72 -15.86 -17.38
C TYR A 165 15.42 -14.68 -16.71
N GLY A 166 16.75 -14.70 -16.61
CA GLY A 166 17.54 -13.65 -15.99
C GLY A 166 17.82 -13.89 -14.50
N GLY A 167 17.74 -12.84 -13.71
CA GLY A 167 18.05 -12.88 -12.28
C GLY A 167 17.41 -11.74 -11.50
N SER A 168 17.70 -11.72 -10.20
CA SER A 168 17.25 -10.66 -9.31
C SER A 168 18.37 -10.23 -8.36
N VAL A 169 18.25 -9.02 -7.85
CA VAL A 169 19.11 -8.49 -6.81
C VAL A 169 18.24 -7.95 -5.69
N ARG A 170 18.65 -8.15 -4.44
CA ARG A 170 17.98 -7.58 -3.28
C ARG A 170 18.98 -7.08 -2.24
N ASP A 171 18.53 -6.13 -1.45
CA ASP A 171 19.18 -5.68 -0.23
C ASP A 171 18.25 -6.02 0.94
N ASP A 172 18.70 -6.93 1.80
CA ASP A 172 17.95 -7.45 2.95
C ASP A 172 18.07 -6.53 4.18
N GLY A 173 18.59 -5.30 4.01
CA GLY A 173 18.75 -4.29 5.06
C GLY A 173 20.15 -4.24 5.68
N ASP A 174 21.07 -5.09 5.22
CA ASP A 174 22.48 -5.10 5.60
C ASP A 174 23.34 -4.16 4.73
N GLY A 175 22.72 -3.52 3.72
CA GLY A 175 23.39 -2.65 2.77
C GLY A 175 24.22 -3.41 1.75
N GLN A 176 24.16 -4.74 1.69
CA GLN A 176 24.85 -5.57 0.69
C GLN A 176 23.88 -6.00 -0.41
N LEU A 177 24.40 -6.04 -1.65
CA LEU A 177 23.62 -6.51 -2.79
C LEU A 177 23.79 -8.02 -2.95
N HIS A 178 22.69 -8.74 -2.73
CA HIS A 178 22.61 -10.19 -2.92
C HIS A 178 22.08 -10.47 -4.32
N TRP A 179 22.93 -11.03 -5.18
CA TRP A 179 22.63 -11.30 -6.59
C TRP A 179 22.24 -12.75 -6.80
N PHE A 180 21.08 -12.97 -7.43
CA PHE A 180 20.51 -14.27 -7.70
C PHE A 180 20.33 -14.47 -9.20
N ILE A 181 20.55 -15.69 -9.66
CA ILE A 181 20.38 -16.09 -11.06
C ILE A 181 19.44 -17.30 -11.07
N ALA A 182 18.54 -17.33 -12.05
CA ALA A 182 17.73 -18.52 -12.26
C ALA A 182 18.64 -19.73 -12.52
N GLN A 183 18.44 -20.85 -11.80
CA GLN A 183 19.32 -22.02 -11.94
C GLN A 183 19.40 -22.52 -13.40
N ALA A 184 18.30 -22.41 -14.15
CA ALA A 184 18.25 -22.77 -15.57
C ALA A 184 19.17 -21.91 -16.46
N ASP A 185 19.54 -20.70 -16.02
CA ASP A 185 20.41 -19.78 -16.75
C ASP A 185 21.86 -19.79 -16.23
N GLN A 186 22.22 -20.68 -15.30
CA GLN A 186 23.55 -20.69 -14.68
C GLN A 186 24.68 -20.89 -15.70
N GLU A 187 24.48 -21.77 -16.70
CA GLU A 187 25.46 -22.00 -17.77
C GLU A 187 25.62 -20.75 -18.64
N ALA A 188 24.51 -20.16 -19.09
CA ALA A 188 24.51 -18.94 -19.88
C ALA A 188 25.18 -17.77 -19.13
N TRP A 189 24.94 -17.68 -17.82
CA TRP A 189 25.59 -16.69 -16.97
C TRP A 189 27.11 -16.88 -16.91
N ASN A 190 27.57 -18.12 -16.70
CA ASN A 190 29.00 -18.42 -16.63
C ASN A 190 29.70 -18.09 -17.95
N THR A 191 29.08 -18.41 -19.09
CA THR A 191 29.58 -18.04 -20.42
C THR A 191 29.63 -16.52 -20.59
N PHE A 192 28.57 -15.81 -20.23
CA PHE A 192 28.51 -14.35 -20.31
C PHE A 192 29.59 -13.69 -19.46
N GLN A 193 29.84 -14.17 -18.24
CA GLN A 193 30.88 -13.64 -17.36
C GLN A 193 32.29 -13.94 -17.90
N ALA A 194 32.53 -15.15 -18.40
CA ALA A 194 33.82 -15.50 -19.00
C ALA A 194 34.17 -14.61 -20.20
N GLN A 195 33.19 -14.31 -21.06
CA GLN A 195 33.37 -13.40 -22.20
C GLN A 195 33.70 -11.96 -21.79
N ARG A 196 33.27 -11.52 -20.60
CA ARG A 196 33.55 -10.18 -20.08
C ARG A 196 34.91 -10.06 -19.39
N ALA A 197 35.46 -11.18 -18.92
CA ALA A 197 36.76 -11.22 -18.26
C ALA A 197 37.94 -11.37 -19.24
N ALA A 198 37.66 -11.68 -20.51
CA ALA A 198 38.61 -11.76 -21.61
C ALA A 198 38.79 -10.41 -22.32
#